data_AF-A0A4U3IIX2-F1
#
_entry.id   AF-A0A4U3IIX2-F1
#
_cell.length_a   1.000
_cell.length_b   1.000
_cell.length_c   1.000
_cell.angle_alpha   90.00
_cell.angle_beta   90.00
_cell.angle_gamma   90.00
#
_symmetry.space_group_name_H-M   'P 1'
#
loop_
_entity.id
_entity.type
_entity.pdbx_description
1 polymer ?
#
loop_
_entity_poly.entity_id
_entity_poly.type
_entity_poly.pdbx_seq_one_letter_code
_entity_poly.pdbx_strand_id
1 'polypeptide(L)'
;MVSHEEEQIQNATGYFEYRFENGGLVIPPYKYVYLAEGPQPILPIFKGRDTENGIRETGFTFTFDSYDFWGVDIPVGQGFRVDHYVVGGRTEVTSGSVTGMINSSEKSGFFKFDLHVDVQGSPTRVEGFFILKQNVTVL
;
A
#
# COMPACT_ATOMS: atom_id res chain seq x y z
N MET A 1 -23.14 -1.68 -3.76
CA MET A 1 -22.67 -2.55 -4.85
C MET A 1 -21.17 -2.48 -4.81
N VAL A 2 -20.54 -3.61 -4.47
CA VAL A 2 -19.09 -3.78 -4.45
C VAL A 2 -18.67 -3.96 -5.91
N SER A 3 -17.71 -3.20 -6.42
CA SER A 3 -17.31 -3.32 -7.82
C SER A 3 -16.73 -4.72 -8.10
N HIS A 4 -16.77 -5.18 -9.36
CA HIS A 4 -16.15 -6.46 -9.74
C HIS A 4 -14.65 -6.49 -9.41
N GLU A 5 -14.00 -5.32 -9.44
CA GLU A 5 -12.63 -5.13 -8.98
C GLU A 5 -12.56 -5.38 -7.47
N GLU A 6 -13.50 -4.86 -6.67
CA GLU A 6 -13.63 -5.05 -5.22
C GLU A 6 -13.88 -6.50 -4.74
N GLU A 7 -14.51 -7.37 -5.54
CA GLU A 7 -14.62 -8.81 -5.22
C GLU A 7 -13.29 -9.56 -5.38
N GLN A 8 -12.44 -9.14 -6.32
CA GLN A 8 -11.10 -9.71 -6.49
C GLN A 8 -10.17 -9.28 -5.32
N ILE A 9 -10.46 -8.16 -4.67
CA ILE A 9 -9.74 -7.59 -3.50
C ILE A 9 -9.87 -8.48 -2.27
N GLN A 10 -11.05 -9.04 -1.99
CA GLN A 10 -11.24 -9.92 -0.82
C GLN A 10 -10.46 -11.23 -0.94
N ASN A 11 -10.16 -11.67 -2.17
CA ASN A 11 -9.43 -12.91 -2.44
C ASN A 11 -7.91 -12.70 -2.57
N ALA A 12 -7.42 -11.45 -2.53
CA ALA A 12 -6.00 -11.15 -2.49
C ALA A 12 -5.39 -11.66 -1.17
N THR A 13 -4.53 -12.67 -1.26
CA THR A 13 -3.93 -13.32 -0.10
C THR A 13 -2.70 -12.50 0.33
N GLY A 14 -2.90 -11.58 1.27
CA GLY A 14 -1.84 -10.65 1.65
C GLY A 14 -1.91 -10.15 3.08
N TYR A 15 -0.76 -9.67 3.58
CA TYR A 15 -0.63 -9.08 4.89
C TYR A 15 -0.15 -7.65 4.77
N PHE A 16 -0.83 -6.75 5.47
CA PHE A 16 -0.47 -5.34 5.54
C PHE A 16 -0.64 -4.93 6.99
N GLU A 17 0.41 -4.37 7.55
CA GLU A 17 0.39 -3.79 8.89
C GLU A 17 1.22 -2.52 8.92
N TYR A 18 0.86 -1.64 9.84
CA TYR A 18 1.67 -0.48 10.18
C TYR A 18 1.49 -0.09 11.64
N ARG A 19 2.46 0.67 12.14
CA ARG A 19 2.47 1.19 13.50
C ARG A 19 2.97 2.62 13.48
N PHE A 20 2.19 3.51 14.09
CA PHE A 20 2.65 4.85 14.43
C PHE A 20 3.60 4.79 15.62
N GLU A 21 4.64 5.62 15.64
CA GLU A 21 5.67 5.66 16.70
C GLU A 21 5.09 5.74 18.12
N ASN A 22 3.94 6.39 18.29
CA ASN A 22 3.21 6.51 19.56
C ASN A 22 1.82 5.86 19.54
N GLY A 23 1.58 4.95 18.58
CA GLY A 23 0.29 4.31 18.36
C GLY A 23 0.33 2.79 18.53
N GLY A 24 -0.85 2.20 18.36
CA GLY A 24 -1.00 0.74 18.30
C GLY A 24 -0.62 0.19 16.91
N LEU A 25 -0.44 -1.13 16.86
CA LEU A 25 -0.39 -1.87 15.61
C LEU A 25 -1.76 -1.77 14.91
N VAL A 26 -1.74 -1.43 13.63
CA VAL A 26 -2.92 -1.39 12.78
C VAL A 26 -2.79 -2.48 11.73
N ILE A 27 -3.82 -3.32 11.64
CA ILE A 27 -3.94 -4.37 10.62
C ILE A 27 -5.21 -4.06 9.83
N PRO A 28 -5.11 -3.40 8.66
CA PRO A 28 -6.29 -3.00 7.91
C PRO A 28 -7.12 -4.21 7.47
N PRO A 29 -8.45 -4.22 7.72
CA PRO A 29 -9.33 -5.31 7.31
C PRO A 29 -9.50 -5.40 5.79
N TYR A 30 -9.28 -4.31 5.06
CA TYR A 30 -9.38 -4.26 3.59
C TYR A 30 -8.01 -3.97 2.98
N LYS A 31 -7.57 -4.82 2.05
CA LYS A 31 -6.29 -4.69 1.37
C LYS A 31 -6.49 -4.85 -0.12
N TYR A 32 -6.12 -3.83 -0.88
CA TYR A 32 -6.25 -3.80 -2.34
C TYR A 32 -4.88 -3.76 -2.99
N VAL A 33 -4.71 -4.59 -4.01
CA VAL A 33 -3.60 -4.46 -4.94
C VAL A 33 -4.13 -4.51 -6.36
N TYR A 34 -3.71 -3.54 -7.15
CA TYR A 34 -3.91 -3.55 -8.59
C TYR A 34 -2.58 -3.87 -9.28
N LEU A 35 -2.47 -5.07 -9.84
CA LEU A 35 -1.36 -5.50 -10.70
C LEU A 35 -1.97 -5.88 -12.05
N ALA A 36 -2.00 -4.95 -13.00
CA ALA A 36 -2.55 -5.20 -14.32
C ALA A 36 -1.47 -5.21 -15.40
N GLU A 37 -1.53 -6.23 -16.23
CA GLU A 37 -0.73 -6.33 -17.44
C GLU A 37 -1.54 -5.75 -18.62
N GLY A 38 -0.92 -4.88 -19.40
CA GLY A 38 -1.50 -4.23 -20.58
C GLY A 38 -0.41 -3.81 -21.57
N PRO A 39 -0.77 -3.22 -22.73
CA PRO A 39 0.21 -2.78 -23.74
C PRO A 39 1.16 -1.69 -23.21
N GLN A 40 0.83 -1.06 -22.08
CA GLN A 40 1.76 -0.35 -21.20
C GLN A 40 1.63 -0.97 -19.79
N PRO A 41 2.73 -1.18 -19.06
CA PRO A 41 2.66 -1.71 -17.70
C PRO A 41 1.86 -0.75 -16.83
N ILE A 42 0.75 -1.21 -16.23
CA ILE A 42 0.00 -0.37 -15.29
C ILE A 42 0.72 -0.46 -13.95
N LEU A 43 1.06 0.70 -13.43
CA LEU A 43 1.81 0.89 -12.19
C LEU A 43 1.08 0.26 -10.99
N PRO A 44 1.80 -0.47 -10.11
CA PRO A 44 1.16 -1.22 -9.06
C PRO A 44 0.69 -0.27 -7.95
N ILE A 45 -0.59 -0.42 -7.57
CA ILE A 45 -1.20 0.34 -6.48
C ILE A 45 -1.47 -0.61 -5.33
N PHE A 46 -0.96 -0.27 -4.14
CA PHE A 46 -1.22 -1.00 -2.91
C PHE A 46 -1.98 -0.12 -1.95
N LYS A 47 -3.07 -0.62 -1.39
CA LYS A 47 -3.89 0.12 -0.44
C LYS A 47 -4.27 -0.75 0.72
N GLY A 48 -4.09 -0.24 1.93
CA GLY A 48 -4.73 -0.79 3.11
C GLY A 48 -5.71 0.21 3.67
N ARG A 49 -6.98 -0.19 3.78
CA ARG A 49 -8.04 0.63 4.34
C ARG A 49 -8.52 0.11 5.67
N ASP A 50 -8.68 1.03 6.62
CA ASP A 50 -9.29 0.72 7.91
C ASP A 50 -10.83 0.68 7.83
N THR A 51 -11.40 1.08 6.69
CA THR A 51 -12.85 1.14 6.45
C THR A 51 -13.28 0.42 5.16
N GLU A 52 -14.52 -0.10 5.20
CA GLU A 52 -15.17 -0.75 4.06
C GLU A 52 -15.57 0.25 2.97
N ASN A 53 -15.90 1.48 3.36
CA ASN A 53 -16.54 2.46 2.49
C ASN A 53 -15.55 3.46 1.91
N GLY A 54 -15.49 3.54 0.58
CA GLY A 54 -14.69 4.48 -0.19
C GLY A 54 -14.99 5.98 0.05
N ILE A 55 -16.07 6.31 0.76
CA ILE A 55 -16.42 7.69 1.14
C ILE A 55 -15.71 8.12 2.44
N ARG A 56 -15.33 7.17 3.31
CA ARG A 56 -14.64 7.43 4.59
C ARG A 56 -13.33 6.66 4.65
N GLU A 57 -12.55 6.77 3.58
CA GLU A 57 -11.28 6.05 3.49
C GLU A 57 -10.30 6.53 4.55
N THR A 58 -9.60 5.58 5.13
CA THR A 58 -8.56 5.75 6.14
C THR A 58 -7.47 4.74 5.84
N GLY A 59 -6.22 5.05 6.19
CA GLY A 59 -5.07 4.16 5.95
C GLY A 59 -4.14 4.70 4.87
N PHE A 60 -3.53 3.81 4.09
CA PHE A 60 -2.46 4.17 3.15
C PHE A 60 -2.72 3.68 1.74
N THR A 61 -2.35 4.49 0.75
CA THR A 61 -2.27 4.09 -0.66
C THR A 61 -0.86 4.38 -1.19
N PHE A 62 -0.17 3.35 -1.66
CA PHE A 62 1.13 3.43 -2.31
C PHE A 62 0.93 3.25 -3.82
N THR A 63 1.49 4.17 -4.60
CA THR A 63 1.48 4.13 -6.06
C THR A 63 2.93 4.09 -6.52
N PHE A 64 3.40 3.00 -7.11
CA PHE A 64 4.80 2.85 -7.51
C PHE A 64 5.00 3.12 -8.99
N ASP A 65 6.11 3.76 -9.35
CA ASP A 65 6.52 4.00 -10.74
C ASP A 65 7.52 2.93 -11.25
N SER A 66 8.01 2.07 -10.34
CA SER A 66 8.97 0.98 -10.62
C SER A 66 8.62 -0.27 -9.82
N TYR A 67 9.02 -1.43 -10.35
CA TYR A 67 8.88 -2.74 -9.68
C TYR A 67 10.12 -3.14 -8.87
N ASP A 68 11.26 -2.50 -9.14
CA ASP A 68 12.56 -2.85 -8.56
C ASP A 68 13.01 -1.80 -7.56
N PHE A 69 13.07 -2.21 -6.29
CA PHE A 69 13.52 -1.42 -5.14
C PHE A 69 14.20 -2.31 -4.11
N TRP A 70 14.86 -3.38 -4.60
CA TRP A 70 15.50 -4.39 -3.79
C TRP A 70 16.87 -3.94 -3.29
N GLY A 71 17.11 -4.10 -1.99
CA GLY A 71 18.43 -3.84 -1.38
C GLY A 71 18.79 -2.36 -1.24
N VAL A 72 17.85 -1.45 -1.52
CA VAL A 72 18.01 0.00 -1.35
C VAL A 72 16.75 0.59 -0.72
N ASP A 73 16.93 1.61 0.12
CA ASP A 73 15.83 2.44 0.61
C ASP A 73 15.52 3.48 -0.45
N ILE A 74 14.36 3.37 -1.08
CA ILE A 74 13.87 4.33 -2.06
C ILE A 74 13.13 5.45 -1.33
N PRO A 75 13.55 6.72 -1.46
CA PRO A 75 12.86 7.84 -0.83
C PRO A 75 11.50 8.12 -1.47
N VAL A 76 10.55 8.60 -0.67
CA VAL A 76 9.25 9.10 -1.17
C VAL A 76 9.45 10.12 -2.30
N GLY A 77 8.68 9.99 -3.38
CA GLY A 77 8.77 10.83 -4.56
C GLY A 77 9.83 10.39 -5.57
N GLN A 78 10.61 9.35 -5.28
CA GLN A 78 11.59 8.78 -6.21
C GLN A 78 11.19 7.36 -6.63
N GLY A 79 10.19 7.23 -7.50
CA GLY A 79 9.76 5.91 -7.99
C GLY A 79 8.58 5.31 -7.23
N PHE A 80 8.02 6.04 -6.26
CA PHE A 80 6.70 5.82 -5.70
C PHE A 80 6.17 7.08 -5.02
N ARG A 81 4.85 7.11 -4.81
CA ARG A 81 4.13 8.11 -4.02
C ARG A 81 3.24 7.43 -3.00
N VAL A 82 2.98 8.11 -1.89
CA VAL A 82 2.11 7.60 -0.84
C VAL A 82 1.12 8.65 -0.40
N ASP A 83 -0.13 8.24 -0.27
CA ASP A 83 -1.19 9.03 0.31
C ASP A 83 -1.61 8.43 1.65
N HIS A 84 -1.67 9.28 2.68
CA HIS A 84 -2.26 8.97 3.98
C HIS A 84 -3.70 9.50 4.01
N TYR A 85 -4.65 8.60 4.23
CA TYR A 85 -6.07 8.90 4.32
C TYR A 85 -6.51 8.93 5.78
N VAL A 86 -7.27 9.96 6.12
CA VAL A 86 -7.96 10.10 7.40
C VAL A 86 -9.44 10.42 7.14
N VAL A 87 -10.30 10.25 8.14
CA VAL A 87 -11.73 10.52 7.95
C VAL A 87 -11.94 11.97 7.49
N GLY A 88 -12.41 12.12 6.24
CA GLY A 88 -12.67 13.44 5.63
C GLY A 88 -11.42 14.17 5.12
N GLY A 89 -10.25 13.52 5.05
CA GLY A 89 -9.01 14.16 4.61
C GLY A 89 -8.04 13.19 3.94
N ARG A 90 -7.17 13.76 3.11
CA ARG A 90 -6.06 13.06 2.44
C ARG A 90 -4.84 13.97 2.48
N THR A 91 -3.71 13.39 2.84
CA THR A 91 -2.42 14.08 2.80
C THR A 91 -1.43 13.25 1.99
N GLU A 92 -0.79 13.87 1.02
CA GLU A 92 0.35 13.26 0.33
C GLU A 92 1.54 13.21 1.30
N VAL A 93 2.11 12.03 1.48
CA VAL A 93 3.31 11.83 2.29
C VAL A 93 4.50 12.34 1.48
N THR A 94 5.39 13.09 2.13
CA THR A 94 6.52 13.76 1.45
C THR A 94 7.89 13.30 1.95
N SER A 95 7.94 12.44 2.98
CA SER A 95 9.19 12.00 3.61
C SER A 95 9.09 10.55 4.10
N GLY A 96 10.22 9.84 4.01
CA GLY A 96 10.35 8.43 4.33
C GLY A 96 10.89 7.61 3.16
N SER A 97 10.83 6.30 3.29
CA SER A 97 11.31 5.35 2.29
C SER A 97 10.51 4.05 2.23
N VAL A 98 10.69 3.33 1.12
CA VAL A 98 10.28 1.93 0.94
C VAL A 98 11.47 1.08 0.52
N THR A 99 11.47 -0.20 0.89
CA THR A 99 12.42 -1.19 0.36
C THR A 99 11.74 -2.56 0.23
N GLY A 100 12.10 -3.35 -0.77
CA GLY A 100 11.36 -4.57 -1.12
C GLY A 100 11.41 -4.95 -2.60
N MET A 101 10.39 -5.66 -3.08
CA MET A 101 10.30 -6.17 -4.44
C MET A 101 8.85 -6.37 -4.86
N ILE A 102 8.51 -6.04 -6.10
CA ILE A 102 7.23 -6.39 -6.72
C ILE A 102 7.50 -7.24 -7.96
N ASN A 103 6.84 -8.38 -8.06
CA ASN A 103 6.83 -9.24 -9.23
C ASN A 103 5.48 -9.15 -9.91
N SER A 104 5.41 -8.39 -11.01
CA SER A 104 4.17 -8.22 -11.79
C SER A 104 3.68 -9.54 -12.39
N SER A 105 4.59 -10.38 -12.88
CA SER A 105 4.26 -11.65 -13.55
C SER A 105 3.63 -12.67 -12.59
N GLU A 106 4.13 -12.73 -11.36
CA GLU A 106 3.55 -13.59 -10.31
C GLU A 106 2.41 -12.90 -9.54
N LYS A 107 2.08 -11.66 -9.90
CA LYS A 107 1.15 -10.80 -9.17
C LYS A 107 1.42 -10.83 -7.67
N SER A 108 2.70 -10.72 -7.31
CA SER A 108 3.19 -10.87 -5.94
C SER A 108 4.13 -9.72 -5.59
N GLY A 109 4.37 -9.51 -4.31
CA GLY A 109 5.32 -8.49 -3.89
C GLY A 109 5.38 -8.35 -2.39
N PHE A 110 6.49 -7.81 -1.90
CA PHE A 110 6.60 -7.39 -0.52
C PHE A 110 7.39 -6.10 -0.45
N PHE A 111 7.00 -5.22 0.46
CA PHE A 111 7.79 -4.04 0.78
C PHE A 111 7.65 -3.68 2.25
N LYS A 112 8.70 -3.13 2.82
CA LYS A 112 8.70 -2.45 4.11
C LYS A 112 8.75 -0.96 3.85
N PHE A 113 8.23 -0.18 4.77
CA PHE A 113 8.28 1.27 4.69
C PHE A 113 8.53 1.90 6.06
N ASP A 114 9.13 3.07 6.01
CA ASP A 114 9.34 3.96 7.14
C ASP A 114 9.04 5.38 6.67
N LEU A 115 7.90 5.92 7.10
CA LEU A 115 7.31 7.15 6.59
C LEU A 115 7.19 8.19 7.70
N HIS A 116 7.25 9.47 7.32
CA HIS A 116 6.87 10.57 8.19
C HIS A 116 5.58 11.18 7.66
N VAL A 117 4.49 10.98 8.39
CA VAL A 117 3.15 11.41 7.97
C VAL A 117 2.69 12.57 8.84
N ASP A 118 2.03 13.56 8.24
CA ASP A 118 1.40 14.63 9.01
C ASP A 118 0.16 14.08 9.72
N VAL A 119 0.17 14.15 11.04
CA VAL A 119 -0.99 13.90 11.90
C VAL A 119 -1.28 15.18 12.66
N GLN A 120 -2.35 15.89 12.27
CA GLN A 120 -2.80 17.12 12.94
C GLN A 120 -1.73 18.21 13.02
N GLY A 121 -0.91 18.36 11.96
CA GLY A 121 0.17 19.35 11.87
C GLY A 121 1.48 18.90 12.51
N SER A 122 1.58 17.65 12.96
CA SER A 122 2.80 17.08 13.55
C SER A 122 3.31 15.92 12.71
N PRO A 123 4.58 15.94 12.25
CA PRO A 123 5.19 14.81 11.56
C PRO A 123 5.33 13.64 12.54
N THR A 124 4.68 12.53 12.24
CA THR A 124 4.69 11.31 13.05
C THR A 124 5.29 10.18 12.23
N ARG A 125 6.25 9.46 12.80
CA ARG A 125 6.86 8.30 12.13
C ARG A 125 5.87 7.13 12.10
N VAL A 126 5.80 6.47 10.95
CA VAL A 126 4.97 5.29 10.70
C VAL A 126 5.81 4.27 9.96
N GLU A 127 5.97 3.10 10.57
CA GLU A 127 6.65 1.98 9.94
C GLU A 127 5.65 0.86 9.68
N GLY A 128 5.93 0.03 8.68
CA GLY A 128 5.07 -1.09 8.37
C GLY A 128 5.60 -1.92 7.23
N PHE A 129 4.79 -2.89 6.83
CA PHE A 129 5.10 -3.71 5.68
C PHE A 129 3.86 -4.23 5.00
N PHE A 130 4.03 -4.57 3.73
CA PHE A 130 3.05 -5.16 2.88
C PHE A 130 3.63 -6.45 2.27
N ILE A 131 2.81 -7.50 2.19
CA ILE A 131 3.09 -8.76 1.50
C ILE A 131 1.84 -9.13 0.70
N LEU A 132 1.98 -9.35 -0.60
CA LEU A 132 0.99 -10.01 -1.44
C LEU A 132 1.58 -11.32 -1.95
N LYS A 133 0.85 -12.40 -1.71
CA LYS A 133 1.03 -13.69 -2.37
C LYS A 133 -0.31 -14.06 -2.97
N GLN A 134 -0.49 -14.04 -4.28
CA GLN A 134 -1.67 -14.72 -4.82
C GLN A 134 -1.59 -16.20 -4.45
N ASN A 135 -2.66 -16.75 -3.90
CA ASN A 135 -2.85 -18.18 -3.81
C ASN A 135 -2.83 -18.73 -5.24
N VAL A 136 -1.70 -19.32 -5.63
CA VAL A 136 -1.64 -20.17 -6.82
C VAL A 136 -2.41 -21.43 -6.45
N THR A 137 -3.70 -21.48 -6.80
CA THR A 137 -4.39 -22.76 -6.88
C THR A 137 -3.69 -23.51 -8.00
N VAL A 138 -2.82 -24.46 -7.64
CA VAL A 138 -2.23 -25.39 -8.60
C VAL A 138 -3.40 -26.12 -9.26
N LEU A 139 -3.67 -25.80 -10.52
CA LEU A 139 -4.59 -26.55 -11.39
C LEU A 139 -3.91 -27.84 -11.87
#